data_AF-A0A2G2NN29-F1
#
_entry.id   AF-A0A2G2NN29-F1
#
_cell.length_a   1.000
_cell.length_b   1.000
_cell.length_c   1.000
_cell.angle_alpha   90.00
_cell.angle_beta   90.00
_cell.angle_gamma   90.00
#
_symmetry.space_group_name_H-M   'P 1'
#
loop_
_entity.id
_entity.type
_entity.pdbx_description
1 polymer ?
#
loop_
_entity_poly.entity_id
_entity_poly.type
_entity_poly.pdbx_seq_one_letter_code
_entity_poly.pdbx_strand_id
1 'polypeptide(L)'
;MSSSKSFSRAGGLTGGDFSKFLEAKGVGDDCPACNSEASLTVAVYDPEGSGSPDAEAIRMVRRLEGEPNLGYGELMQVCSNCGFIRYFRDIEVMAFLNESAHNA
;
A
#
# COMPACT_ATOMS: atom_id res chain seq x y z
N MET A 1 -16.93 31.18 13.49
CA MET A 1 -15.47 31.05 13.31
C MET A 1 -15.17 29.57 13.12
N SER A 2 -15.26 29.10 11.87
CA SER A 2 -14.97 27.71 11.51
C SER A 2 -13.47 27.53 11.41
N SER A 3 -12.88 26.81 12.37
CA SER A 3 -11.56 26.21 12.19
C SER A 3 -11.69 25.02 11.27
N SER A 4 -11.61 25.27 9.97
CA SER A 4 -11.31 24.24 8.98
C SER A 4 -9.90 23.73 9.28
N LYS A 5 -9.80 22.59 9.96
CA LYS A 5 -8.52 21.90 10.16
C LYS A 5 -7.95 21.56 8.79
N SER A 6 -6.85 22.23 8.46
CA SER A 6 -6.03 21.96 7.28
C SER A 6 -5.57 20.50 7.31
N PHE A 7 -6.14 19.66 6.47
CA PHE A 7 -5.58 18.35 6.14
C PHE A 7 -4.36 18.59 5.25
N SER A 8 -3.20 18.83 5.87
CA SER A 8 -1.91 18.84 5.20
C SER A 8 -0.97 17.86 5.90
N ARG A 9 -1.33 16.57 5.84
CA ARG A 9 -0.36 15.50 5.61
C ARG A 9 -0.32 15.30 4.10
N ALA A 10 0.58 15.99 3.40
CA ALA A 10 0.93 15.60 2.04
C ALA A 10 1.84 14.36 2.06
N GLY A 11 1.55 13.38 2.93
CA GLY A 11 2.34 12.17 3.13
C GLY A 11 1.55 11.00 2.59
N GLY A 12 2.08 10.35 1.56
CA GLY A 12 1.53 9.11 1.01
C GLY A 12 1.46 8.00 2.06
N LEU A 13 0.82 6.90 1.70
CA LEU A 13 0.81 5.67 2.51
C LEU A 13 2.24 5.15 2.66
N THR A 14 2.64 4.75 3.87
CA THR A 14 3.95 4.13 4.09
C THR A 14 3.91 2.63 3.92
N GLY A 15 5.08 2.00 3.79
CA GLY A 15 5.20 0.54 3.81
C GLY A 15 4.64 -0.07 5.08
N GLY A 16 4.88 0.57 6.23
CA GLY A 16 4.36 0.17 7.53
C GLY A 16 2.83 0.26 7.62
N ASP A 17 2.23 1.32 7.08
CA ASP A 17 0.77 1.46 7.01
C ASP A 17 0.13 0.34 6.19
N PHE A 18 0.74 0.02 5.05
CA PHE A 18 0.26 -1.05 4.19
C PHE A 18 0.46 -2.44 4.83
N SER A 19 1.60 -2.68 5.48
CA SER A 19 1.84 -3.94 6.22
C SER A 19 0.82 -4.17 7.33
N LYS A 20 0.45 -3.13 8.10
CA LYS A 20 -0.60 -3.21 9.12
C LYS A 20 -1.95 -3.61 8.53
N PHE A 21 -2.30 -3.04 7.37
CA PHE A 21 -3.51 -3.41 6.66
C PHE A 21 -3.50 -4.89 6.24
N LEU A 22 -2.39 -5.38 5.67
CA LEU A 22 -2.26 -6.76 5.23
C LEU A 22 -2.40 -7.74 6.41
N GLU A 23 -1.73 -7.46 7.52
CA GLU A 23 -1.82 -8.25 8.75
C GLU A 23 -3.26 -8.29 9.27
N ALA A 24 -3.92 -7.13 9.38
CA ALA A 24 -5.31 -7.04 9.84
C ALA A 24 -6.31 -7.78 8.93
N LYS A 25 -6.00 -7.91 7.63
CA LYS A 25 -6.80 -8.67 6.66
C LYS A 25 -6.43 -10.15 6.61
N GLY A 26 -5.45 -10.61 7.39
CA GLY A 26 -4.97 -11.99 7.36
C GLY A 26 -4.28 -12.34 6.04
N VAL A 27 -3.72 -11.35 5.34
CA VAL A 27 -3.04 -11.54 4.08
C VAL A 27 -1.57 -11.89 4.35
N GLY A 28 -1.24 -13.16 4.18
CA GLY A 28 0.12 -13.66 4.31
C GLY A 28 1.05 -13.20 3.19
N ASP A 29 2.34 -13.42 3.43
CA ASP A 29 3.45 -13.13 2.53
C ASP A 29 3.78 -14.30 1.60
N ASP A 30 3.09 -15.43 1.67
CA ASP A 30 3.33 -16.55 0.75
C ASP A 30 3.10 -16.16 -0.72
N CYS A 31 4.08 -16.49 -1.58
CA CYS A 31 3.96 -16.31 -3.01
C CYS A 31 3.20 -17.47 -3.67
N PRO A 32 2.00 -17.23 -4.24
CA PRO A 32 1.18 -18.30 -4.80
C PRO A 32 1.69 -18.83 -6.15
N ALA A 33 2.64 -18.14 -6.78
CA ALA A 33 3.11 -18.46 -8.12
C ALA A 33 4.26 -19.46 -8.12
N CYS A 34 5.22 -19.31 -7.20
CA CYS A 34 6.42 -20.14 -7.18
C CYS A 34 6.49 -21.09 -5.98
N ASN A 35 5.60 -20.94 -4.97
CA ASN A 35 5.57 -21.74 -3.75
C ASN A 35 6.95 -21.95 -3.08
N SER A 36 7.90 -21.06 -3.38
CA SER A 36 9.22 -21.04 -2.76
C SER A 36 9.11 -20.42 -1.38
N GLU A 37 10.10 -20.66 -0.51
CA GLU A 37 10.30 -19.94 0.76
C GLU A 37 10.45 -18.41 0.61
N ALA A 38 10.37 -17.87 -0.62
CA ALA A 38 10.40 -16.45 -0.88
C ALA A 38 9.06 -15.78 -0.58
N SER A 39 9.10 -14.85 0.37
CA SER A 39 7.99 -14.00 0.77
C SER A 39 7.73 -12.85 -0.23
N LEU A 40 6.46 -12.47 -0.31
CA LEU A 40 5.95 -11.25 -0.93
C LEU A 40 6.27 -10.06 -0.03
N THR A 41 7.02 -9.10 -0.56
CA THR A 41 7.42 -7.90 0.18
C THR A 41 6.65 -6.68 -0.29
N VAL A 42 6.30 -5.79 0.62
CA VAL A 42 5.74 -4.47 0.29
C VAL A 42 6.79 -3.65 -0.48
N ALA A 43 6.40 -3.11 -1.64
CA ALA A 43 7.27 -2.24 -2.41
C ALA A 43 7.27 -0.82 -1.84
N VAL A 44 8.45 -0.28 -1.53
CA VAL A 44 8.64 1.07 -0.99
C VAL A 44 9.65 1.87 -1.81
N TYR A 45 9.51 3.19 -1.83
CA TYR A 45 10.51 4.11 -2.35
C TYR A 45 11.49 4.49 -1.24
N ASP A 46 12.65 3.82 -1.23
CA ASP A 46 13.70 4.00 -0.23
C ASP A 46 15.08 4.12 -0.93
N PRO A 47 15.38 5.29 -1.52
CA PRO A 47 16.62 5.48 -2.29
C PRO A 47 17.89 5.38 -1.44
N GLU A 48 17.76 5.55 -0.11
CA GLU A 48 18.87 5.44 0.84
C GLU A 48 19.07 4.00 1.33
N GLY A 49 18.14 3.08 1.03
CA GLY A 49 18.21 1.69 1.49
C GLY A 49 18.11 1.55 3.01
N SER A 50 17.41 2.48 3.66
CA SER A 50 17.21 2.51 5.11
C SER A 50 16.42 1.31 5.67
N GLY A 51 15.61 0.66 4.83
CA GLY A 51 14.68 -0.39 5.24
C GLY A 51 13.58 0.11 6.19
N SER A 52 13.36 1.43 6.26
CA SER A 52 12.44 2.02 7.22
C SER A 52 10.98 1.65 6.90
N PRO A 53 10.18 1.25 7.91
CA PRO A 53 8.73 1.08 7.72
C PRO A 53 8.03 2.40 7.35
N ASP A 54 8.66 3.54 7.61
CA ASP A 54 8.14 4.86 7.26
C ASP A 54 8.42 5.25 5.80
N ALA A 55 9.16 4.43 5.04
CA ALA A 55 9.36 4.66 3.61
C ALA A 55 8.02 4.64 2.87
N GLU A 56 7.87 5.51 1.86
CA GLU A 56 6.63 5.64 1.11
C GLU A 56 6.34 4.36 0.32
N ALA A 57 5.13 3.80 0.48
CA ALA A 57 4.70 2.65 -0.30
C ALA A 57 4.52 3.06 -1.77
N ILE A 58 5.04 2.25 -2.69
CA ILE A 58 4.91 2.52 -4.12
C ILE A 58 3.44 2.37 -4.52
N ARG A 59 2.87 3.48 -4.99
CA ARG A 59 1.51 3.57 -5.50
C ARG A 59 1.50 3.65 -7.02
N MET A 60 0.78 2.74 -7.67
CA MET A 60 0.50 2.82 -9.10
C MET A 60 -0.89 3.39 -9.35
N VAL A 61 -1.06 4.07 -10.47
CA VAL A 61 -2.37 4.55 -10.92
C VAL A 61 -2.84 3.70 -12.09
N ARG A 62 -3.92 2.95 -11.89
CA ARG A 62 -4.63 2.26 -12.96
C ARG A 62 -5.61 3.21 -13.61
N ARG A 63 -5.51 3.39 -14.92
CA ARG A 63 -6.50 4.13 -15.72
C ARG A 63 -7.53 3.16 -16.30
N LEU A 64 -8.78 3.60 -16.37
CA LEU A 64 -9.84 2.82 -16.98
C LEU A 64 -9.74 2.89 -18.51
N GLU A 65 -9.94 1.75 -19.16
CA GLU A 65 -9.96 1.68 -20.62
C GLU A 65 -11.16 2.48 -21.16
N GLY A 66 -10.93 3.28 -22.20
CA GLY A 66 -11.96 4.17 -22.77
C GLY A 66 -12.22 5.45 -21.97
N GLU A 67 -11.82 5.53 -20.70
CA GLU A 67 -12.03 6.69 -19.83
C GLU A 67 -10.70 7.17 -19.21
N PRO A 68 -9.82 7.83 -20.00
CA PRO A 68 -8.44 8.12 -19.58
C PRO A 68 -8.31 9.09 -18.41
N ASN A 69 -9.38 9.81 -18.08
CA ASN A 69 -9.46 10.74 -16.95
C ASN A 69 -9.90 10.04 -15.65
N LEU A 70 -10.36 8.80 -15.73
CA LEU A 70 -10.75 8.01 -14.57
C LEU A 70 -9.70 6.94 -14.26
N GLY A 71 -9.53 6.69 -12.97
CA GLY A 71 -8.58 5.71 -12.48
C GLY A 71 -8.64 5.55 -10.98
N TYR A 72 -7.88 4.57 -10.48
CA TYR A 72 -7.74 4.28 -9.06
C TYR A 72 -6.30 3.93 -8.72
N GLY A 73 -5.93 4.12 -7.45
CA GLY A 73 -4.62 3.79 -6.97
C GLY A 73 -4.53 2.33 -6.52
N GLU A 74 -3.38 1.73 -6.74
CA GLU A 74 -3.03 0.41 -6.24
C GLU A 74 -1.69 0.45 -5.51
N LEU A 75 -1.62 -0.26 -4.38
CA LEU A 75 -0.38 -0.65 -3.73
C LEU A 75 -0.04 -2.08 -4.14
N MET A 76 1.23 -2.48 -3.97
CA MET A 76 1.68 -3.79 -4.40
C MET A 76 2.56 -4.52 -3.38
N GLN A 77 2.41 -5.84 -3.33
CA GLN A 77 3.45 -6.74 -2.86
C GLN A 77 4.13 -7.40 -4.06
N VAL A 78 5.45 -7.62 -3.98
CA VAL A 78 6.26 -8.22 -5.04
C VAL A 78 7.03 -9.41 -4.49
N CYS A 79 7.04 -10.52 -5.21
CA CYS A 79 7.89 -11.67 -4.89
C CYS A 79 9.30 -11.40 -5.42
N SER A 80 10.28 -11.40 -4.53
CA SER A 80 11.70 -11.21 -4.89
C SER A 80 12.28 -12.35 -5.73
N ASN A 81 11.68 -13.54 -5.69
CA ASN A 81 12.15 -14.72 -6.42
C ASN A 81 11.59 -14.79 -7.86
N CYS A 82 10.26 -14.78 -8.01
CA CYS A 82 9.63 -15.00 -9.32
C CYS A 82 9.00 -13.76 -9.96
N GLY A 83 9.03 -12.61 -9.27
CA GLY A 83 8.44 -11.36 -9.77
C GLY A 83 6.91 -11.32 -9.78
N PHE A 84 6.22 -12.29 -9.15
CA PHE A 84 4.77 -12.21 -8.97
C PHE A 84 4.38 -10.94 -8.21
N ILE A 85 3.38 -10.22 -8.72
CA ILE A 85 2.88 -8.98 -8.13
C ILE A 85 1.43 -9.17 -7.70
N ARG A 86 1.13 -8.81 -6.46
CA ARG A 86 -0.23 -8.76 -5.90
C ARG A 86 -0.63 -7.31 -5.67
N TYR A 87 -1.77 -6.90 -6.20
CA TYR A 87 -2.27 -5.52 -6.10
C TYR A 87 -3.39 -5.39 -5.09
N PHE A 88 -3.45 -4.22 -4.43
CA PHE A 88 -4.49 -3.86 -3.48
C PHE A 88 -4.94 -2.43 -3.74
N ARG A 89 -6.24 -2.16 -3.68
CA ARG A 89 -6.76 -0.81 -3.89
C ARG A 89 -6.36 0.08 -2.73
N ASP A 90 -5.75 1.21 -3.03
CA ASP A 90 -5.28 2.17 -2.01
C ASP A 90 -6.43 2.70 -1.13
N ILE A 91 -7.64 2.83 -1.69
CA ILE A 91 -8.83 3.28 -0.99
C ILE A 91 -9.24 2.33 0.14
N GLU A 92 -9.01 1.03 0.00
CA GLU A 92 -9.31 0.04 1.04
C GLU A 92 -8.33 0.17 2.21
N VAL A 93 -7.05 0.42 1.88
CA VAL A 93 -6.00 0.68 2.87
C VAL A 93 -6.30 1.98 3.62
N MET A 94 -6.62 3.05 2.90
CA MET A 94 -6.98 4.35 3.51
C MET A 94 -8.23 4.25 4.39
N ALA A 95 -9.27 3.53 3.95
CA ALA A 95 -10.47 3.31 4.74
C ALA A 95 -10.15 2.58 6.06
N PHE A 96 -9.36 1.50 5.99
CA PHE A 96 -8.91 0.77 7.18
C PHE A 96 -8.14 1.64 8.16
N LEU A 97 -7.19 2.46 7.68
CA LEU A 97 -6.39 3.33 8.55
C LEU A 97 -7.25 4.40 9.21
N ASN A 98 -8.22 4.95 8.47
CA ASN A 98 -9.17 5.92 9.01
C ASN A 98 -10.04 5.28 10.10
N GLU A 99 -10.63 4.10 9.85
CA GLU A 99 -11.42 3.39 10.86
C GLU A 99 -10.58 3.07 12.10
N SER A 100 -9.34 2.61 11.92
CA SER A 100 -8.43 2.29 13.03
C SER A 100 -8.11 3.53 13.88
N ALA A 101 -7.98 4.71 13.26
CA ALA A 101 -7.72 5.95 13.98
C ALA A 101 -8.93 6.46 14.80
N HIS A 102 -10.16 6.08 14.46
CA HIS A 102 -11.36 6.47 15.20
C HIS A 102 -11.70 5.50 16.34
N ASN A 103 -11.10 4.31 16.33
CA ASN A 103 -11.31 3.26 17.34
C ASN A 103 -10.13 3.13 18.33
N ALA A 104 -9.10 3.98 18.21
CA ALA A 104 -7.94 4.06 19.10
C ALA A 104 -8.11 5.16 20.14
#